data_AF-A0A356G347-F1
#
_entry.id   AF-A0A356G347-F1
#
_cell.length_a   1.000
_cell.length_b   1.000
_cell.length_c   1.000
_cell.angle_alpha   90.00
_cell.angle_beta   90.00
_cell.angle_gamma   90.00
#
_symmetry.space_group_name_H-M   'P 1'
#
loop_
_entity.id
_entity.type
_entity.pdbx_description
1 polymer ?
#
loop_
_entity_poly.entity_id
_entity_poly.type
_entity_poly.pdbx_seq_one_letter_code
_entity_poly.pdbx_strand_id
1 'polypeptide(L)'
;MTRTVRSERPEVLAAYHETLHRHATAAGVPVFSGLQGGVGVLLGPTGGYLLGFAVVPFVVPDAIKVALSVGVAERVNRALGATLER
;
A
#
# COMPACT_ATOMS: atom_id res chain seq x y z
N MET A 1 -43.64 30.81 -13.09
CA MET A 1 -43.20 31.38 -11.80
C MET A 1 -42.46 30.29 -11.01
N THR A 2 -41.30 29.86 -11.51
CA THR A 2 -40.42 28.87 -10.86
C THR A 2 -39.09 29.57 -10.61
N ARG A 3 -38.86 29.84 -9.33
CA ARG A 3 -37.84 30.74 -8.81
C ARG A 3 -36.44 30.20 -9.13
N THR A 4 -35.71 30.95 -9.95
CA THR A 4 -34.26 30.91 -10.22
C THR A 4 -33.44 31.20 -8.96
N VAL A 5 -33.54 30.36 -7.93
CA VAL A 5 -32.75 30.46 -6.69
C VAL A 5 -31.51 29.58 -6.82
N ARG A 6 -30.52 30.00 -7.62
CA ARG A 6 -29.19 29.33 -7.60
C ARG A 6 -27.99 30.14 -8.15
N SER A 7 -28.11 31.41 -8.53
CA SER A 7 -27.06 32.09 -9.32
C SER A 7 -26.30 33.24 -8.64
N GLU A 8 -26.31 33.39 -7.31
CA GLU A 8 -25.71 34.60 -6.68
C GLU A 8 -24.71 34.35 -5.53
N ARG A 9 -24.34 33.10 -5.23
CA ARG A 9 -23.37 32.80 -4.15
C ARG A 9 -22.17 32.02 -4.70
N PRO A 10 -21.12 32.69 -5.24
CA PRO A 10 -19.95 32.03 -5.81
C PRO A 10 -19.25 31.08 -4.81
N GLU A 11 -19.33 31.42 -3.52
CA GLU A 11 -18.81 30.59 -2.42
C GLU A 11 -19.50 29.22 -2.30
N VAL A 12 -20.81 29.12 -2.56
CA VAL A 12 -21.57 27.87 -2.45
C VAL A 12 -21.28 26.95 -3.62
N LEU A 13 -21.06 27.51 -4.82
CA LEU A 13 -20.66 26.74 -6.00
C LEU A 13 -19.25 26.16 -5.83
N ALA A 14 -18.31 26.96 -5.31
CA ALA A 14 -16.98 26.49 -4.99
C ALA A 14 -17.01 25.37 -3.94
N ALA A 15 -17.79 25.55 -2.87
CA ALA A 15 -17.98 24.53 -1.84
C ALA A 15 -18.60 23.24 -2.39
N TYR A 16 -19.56 23.34 -3.33
CA TYR A 16 -20.18 22.17 -3.96
C TYR A 16 -19.19 21.39 -4.83
N HIS A 17 -18.39 22.08 -5.67
CA HIS A 17 -17.36 21.43 -6.51
C HIS A 17 -16.27 20.74 -5.67
N GLU A 18 -15.79 21.39 -4.62
CA GLU A 18 -14.77 20.83 -3.72
C GLU A 18 -15.31 19.62 -2.95
N THR A 19 -16.55 19.70 -2.48
CA THR A 19 -17.23 18.59 -1.79
C THR A 19 -17.44 17.41 -2.75
N LEU A 20 -17.88 17.65 -3.98
CA LEU A 20 -18.13 16.61 -4.98
C LEU A 20 -16.83 15.91 -5.42
N HIS A 21 -15.74 16.65 -5.60
CA HIS A 21 -14.41 16.10 -5.88
C HIS A 21 -13.86 15.26 -4.71
N ARG A 22 -14.00 15.75 -3.47
CA ARG A 22 -13.49 15.07 -2.27
C ARG A 22 -14.22 13.75 -2.00
N HIS A 23 -15.53 13.69 -2.25
CA HIS A 23 -16.31 12.45 -2.12
C HIS A 23 -16.08 11.46 -3.27
N ALA A 24 -15.88 11.95 -4.50
CA ALA A 24 -15.52 11.09 -5.65
C ALA A 24 -14.14 10.45 -5.51
N THR A 25 -13.20 11.13 -4.85
CA THR A 25 -11.83 10.62 -4.60
C THR A 25 -11.79 9.67 -3.39
N ALA A 26 -12.64 9.87 -2.38
CA ALA A 26 -12.72 9.05 -1.18
C ALA A 26 -13.39 7.68 -1.39
N ALA A 27 -14.13 7.48 -2.48
CA ALA A 27 -14.82 6.21 -2.80
C ALA A 27 -13.88 5.07 -3.25
N GLY A 28 -12.57 5.20 -3.09
CA GLY A 28 -11.59 4.15 -3.42
C GLY A 28 -11.09 4.25 -4.85
N VAL A 29 -10.42 5.35 -5.17
CA VAL A 29 -9.65 5.51 -6.40
C VAL A 29 -8.60 4.40 -6.48
N PRO A 30 -8.44 3.77 -7.66
CA PRO A 30 -7.78 2.48 -7.77
C PRO A 30 -6.31 2.51 -7.33
N VAL A 31 -5.90 1.44 -6.62
CA VAL A 31 -4.52 1.17 -6.17
C VAL A 31 -3.52 1.12 -7.34
N PHE A 32 -4.02 0.96 -8.56
CA PHE A 32 -3.29 1.16 -9.80
C PHE A 32 -4.01 2.20 -10.64
N SER A 33 -3.30 3.20 -11.16
CA SER A 33 -3.89 4.25 -12.01
C SER A 33 -4.75 3.63 -13.13
N GLY A 34 -6.04 3.97 -13.16
CA GLY A 34 -6.96 3.59 -14.23
C GLY A 34 -7.48 2.14 -14.21
N LEU A 35 -7.44 1.42 -13.08
CA LEU A 35 -7.89 0.00 -12.98
C LEU A 35 -7.19 -0.93 -14.00
N GLN A 36 -6.00 -0.56 -14.47
CA GLN A 36 -5.23 -1.32 -15.45
C GLN A 36 -4.62 -2.56 -14.79
N GLY A 37 -4.90 -3.75 -15.32
CA GLY A 37 -4.35 -5.03 -14.86
C GLY A 37 -4.26 -6.06 -16.00
N GLY A 38 -3.30 -6.98 -15.93
CA GLY A 38 -3.04 -8.01 -16.94
C GLY A 38 -1.56 -8.13 -17.30
N VAL A 39 -1.18 -9.19 -18.02
CA VAL A 39 0.23 -9.48 -18.41
C VAL A 39 0.83 -8.34 -19.25
N GLY A 40 0.02 -7.65 -20.05
CA GLY A 40 0.46 -6.50 -20.84
C GLY A 40 0.93 -5.30 -20.00
N VAL A 41 0.43 -5.14 -18.78
CA VAL A 41 0.88 -4.07 -17.86
C VAL A 41 2.23 -4.43 -17.22
N LEU A 42 2.48 -5.73 -17.00
CA LEU A 42 3.76 -6.24 -16.50
C LEU A 42 4.88 -6.20 -17.56
N LEU A 43 4.54 -6.32 -18.84
CA LEU A 43 5.50 -6.22 -19.95
C LEU A 43 5.61 -4.79 -20.53
N GLY A 44 4.76 -3.87 -20.06
CA GLY A 44 4.78 -2.46 -20.42
C GLY A 44 5.81 -1.64 -19.63
N PRO A 45 5.93 -0.34 -19.91
CA PRO A 45 6.93 0.54 -19.29
C PRO A 45 6.81 0.67 -17.76
N THR A 46 5.62 0.40 -17.20
CA THR A 46 5.35 0.43 -15.75
C THR A 46 5.59 -0.91 -15.07
N GLY A 47 5.82 -1.99 -15.82
CA GLY A 47 5.93 -3.34 -15.29
C GLY A 47 7.10 -3.53 -14.32
N GLY A 48 8.26 -2.93 -14.61
CA GLY A 48 9.42 -2.96 -13.73
C GLY A 48 9.16 -2.30 -12.37
N TYR A 49 8.39 -1.21 -12.34
CA TYR A 49 7.99 -0.53 -11.10
C TYR A 49 7.03 -1.40 -10.28
N LEU A 50 6.05 -2.05 -10.93
CA LEU A 50 5.11 -2.95 -10.25
C LEU A 50 5.79 -4.18 -9.66
N LEU A 51 6.72 -4.80 -10.41
CA LEU A 51 7.52 -5.93 -9.92
C LEU A 51 8.44 -5.52 -8.77
N GLY A 52 9.07 -4.35 -8.84
CA GLY A 52 9.87 -3.81 -7.74
C GLY A 52 9.04 -3.60 -6.48
N PHE A 53 7.85 -3.01 -6.61
CA PHE A 53 6.93 -2.79 -5.50
C PHE A 53 6.42 -4.10 -4.89
N ALA A 54 6.30 -5.16 -5.69
CA ALA A 54 5.88 -6.48 -5.22
C ALA A 54 7.00 -7.32 -4.60
N VAL A 55 8.26 -7.17 -5.01
CA VAL A 55 9.36 -8.06 -4.58
C VAL A 55 10.22 -7.44 -3.47
N VAL A 56 10.55 -6.15 -3.59
CA VAL A 56 11.42 -5.45 -2.63
C VAL A 56 10.91 -5.48 -1.18
N PRO A 57 9.60 -5.31 -0.86
CA PRO A 57 9.17 -5.28 0.52
C PRO A 57 9.29 -6.62 1.24
N PHE A 58 9.51 -7.74 0.55
CA PHE A 58 9.67 -9.06 1.17
C PHE A 58 11.12 -9.40 1.52
N VAL A 59 12.10 -8.74 0.88
CA VAL A 59 13.53 -9.00 1.13
C VAL A 59 13.93 -8.57 2.54
N VAL A 60 13.49 -7.41 3.01
CA VAL A 60 13.83 -6.89 4.34
C VAL A 60 13.23 -7.75 5.47
N PRO A 61 11.93 -8.11 5.46
CA PRO A 61 11.35 -9.05 6.43
C PRO A 61 12.02 -10.41 6.45
N ASP A 62 12.39 -10.96 5.28
CA ASP A 62 13.06 -12.26 5.20
C ASP A 62 14.46 -12.22 5.82
N ALA A 63 15.23 -11.17 5.53
CA ALA A 63 16.53 -10.94 6.16
C ALA A 63 16.42 -10.79 7.69
N ILE A 64 15.42 -10.06 8.18
CA ILE A 64 15.14 -9.94 9.63
C ILE A 64 14.83 -11.32 10.21
N LYS A 65 13.99 -12.11 9.55
CA LYS A 65 13.61 -13.45 10.00
C LYS A 65 14.82 -14.37 10.11
N VAL A 66 15.70 -14.37 9.11
CA VAL A 66 16.96 -15.13 9.14
C VAL A 66 17.84 -14.70 10.32
N ALA A 67 18.02 -13.39 10.54
CA ALA A 67 18.81 -12.89 11.66
C ALA A 67 18.24 -13.32 13.02
N LEU A 68 16.91 -13.28 13.19
CA LEU A 68 16.23 -13.75 14.40
C LEU A 68 16.40 -15.27 14.58
N SER A 69 16.29 -16.05 13.50
CA SER A 69 16.50 -17.50 13.55
C SER A 69 17.89 -17.87 14.02
N VAL A 70 18.94 -17.17 13.54
CA VAL A 70 20.32 -17.40 14.00
C VAL A 70 20.44 -17.07 15.49
N GLY A 71 19.93 -15.93 15.93
CA GLY A 71 19.96 -15.54 17.34
C GLY A 71 19.22 -16.51 18.27
N VAL A 72 18.10 -17.08 17.83
CA VAL A 72 17.35 -18.11 18.58
C VAL A 72 18.10 -19.44 18.58
N ALA A 73 18.64 -19.88 17.44
CA ALA A 73 19.36 -21.14 17.33
C ALA A 73 20.57 -21.19 18.27
N GLU A 74 21.33 -20.10 18.36
CA GLU A 74 22.48 -20.01 19.27
C GLU A 74 22.06 -20.09 20.75
N ARG A 75 20.95 -19.44 21.12
CA ARG A 75 20.44 -19.48 22.50
C ARG A 75 19.96 -20.87 22.88
N VAL A 76 19.26 -21.55 21.97
CA VAL A 76 18.80 -22.93 22.17
C VAL A 76 19.98 -23.88 22.30
N ASN A 77 20.99 -23.76 21.42
CA ASN A 77 22.15 -24.65 21.45
C ASN A 77 22.97 -24.51 22.74
N ARG A 78 23.13 -23.28 23.25
CA ARG A 78 23.82 -23.05 24.54
C ARG A 78 23.05 -23.65 25.72
N ALA A 79 21.73 -23.51 25.75
CA ALA A 79 20.90 -24.07 26.82
C ALA A 79 20.88 -25.61 26.79
N LEU A 80 20.87 -26.20 25.59
CA LEU A 80 20.91 -27.64 25.42
C LEU A 80 22.27 -28.23 25.81
N GLY A 81 23.38 -27.58 25.43
CA GLY A 81 24.72 -28.01 25.81
C GLY A 81 24.91 -28.05 27.33
N ALA A 82 24.43 -27.02 28.05
CA ALA A 82 24.48 -26.99 29.52
C ALA A 82 23.62 -28.06 30.21
N THR A 83 22.67 -28.67 29.49
CA THR A 83 21.82 -29.76 30.01
C THR A 83 22.42 -31.14 29.70
N LEU A 84 23.10 -31.29 28.56
CA LEU A 84 23.73 -32.56 28.15
C LEU A 84 25.02 -32.87 28.92
N GLU A 85 25.67 -31.86 29.49
CA GLU A 85 26.88 -32.01 30.33
C GLU A 85 26.58 -32.25 31.82
N ARG A 86 25.31 -32.43 32.20
CA ARG A 86 24.86 -32.83 33.55
C ARG A 86 24.45 -34.29 33.58
#